data_AF-A0AAV2JYR5-F1
#
_entry.id   AF-A0AAV2JYR5-F1
#
_cell.length_a   1.000
_cell.length_b   1.000
_cell.length_c   1.000
_cell.angle_alpha   90.00
_cell.angle_beta   90.00
_cell.angle_gamma   90.00
#
_symmetry.space_group_name_H-M   'P 1'
#
loop_
_entity.id
_entity.type
_entity.pdbx_description
1 polymer ?
#
loop_
_entity_poly.entity_id
_entity_poly.type
_entity_poly.pdbx_seq_one_letter_code
_entity_poly.pdbx_strand_id
1 'polypeptide(L)'
;MAVDQLADSKVQALRTTDSSLRLEDFQDSGATLLCDMSMSRTRPLVPAAWRACIFEAVHSLSHPGVKATVKLVSAKFVWPGLKNVKTLASTCVACKRAKVQRHVKAPLGPFSIPETF
;
A
#
# COMPACT_ATOMS: atom_id res chain seq x y z
N MET A 1 3.67 -19.03 -0.46
CA MET A 1 4.48 -17.80 -0.61
C MET A 1 5.89 -18.11 -1.08
N ALA A 2 6.72 -18.86 -0.32
CA ALA A 2 8.09 -19.20 -0.76
C ALA A 2 8.12 -19.97 -2.10
N VAL A 3 7.29 -21.00 -2.23
CA VAL A 3 7.13 -21.76 -3.49
C VAL A 3 6.70 -20.84 -4.65
N ASP A 4 5.77 -19.91 -4.38
CA ASP A 4 5.26 -18.99 -5.41
C ASP A 4 6.29 -17.91 -5.81
N GLN A 5 7.24 -17.55 -4.93
CA GLN A 5 8.38 -16.71 -5.32
C GLN A 5 9.29 -17.43 -6.32
N LEU A 6 9.51 -18.73 -6.14
CA LEU A 6 10.31 -19.54 -7.07
C LEU A 6 9.64 -19.64 -8.44
N ALA A 7 8.32 -19.77 -8.48
CA ALA A 7 7.55 -19.84 -9.72
C ALA A 7 7.33 -18.48 -10.42
N ASP A 8 7.43 -17.36 -9.71
CA ASP A 8 7.20 -16.02 -10.28
C ASP A 8 8.46 -15.52 -11.04
N SER A 9 8.41 -15.57 -12.37
CA SER A 9 9.51 -15.15 -13.24
C SER A 9 9.88 -13.67 -13.08
N LYS A 10 8.93 -12.80 -12.70
CA LYS A 10 9.21 -11.38 -12.44
C LYS A 10 9.96 -11.21 -11.13
N VAL A 11 9.67 -12.04 -10.13
CA VAL A 11 10.41 -12.08 -8.87
C VAL A 11 11.86 -12.51 -9.13
N GLN A 12 12.08 -13.53 -9.95
CA GLN A 12 13.44 -14.00 -10.27
C GLN A 12 14.24 -12.98 -11.08
N ALA A 13 13.61 -12.29 -12.04
CA ALA A 13 14.27 -11.26 -12.85
C ALA A 13 14.82 -10.07 -12.02
N LEU A 14 14.26 -9.83 -10.82
CA LEU A 14 14.73 -8.76 -9.94
C LEU A 14 16.09 -9.06 -9.32
N ARG A 15 16.52 -10.33 -9.24
CA ARG A 15 17.85 -10.70 -8.76
C ARG A 15 18.97 -10.14 -9.66
N THR A 16 18.70 -10.03 -10.95
CA THR A 16 19.66 -9.65 -11.99
C THR A 16 19.49 -8.21 -12.46
N THR A 17 18.40 -7.55 -12.08
CA THR A 17 18.12 -6.18 -12.51
C THR A 17 18.87 -5.19 -11.62
N ASP A 18 19.55 -4.21 -12.22
CA ASP A 18 20.14 -3.09 -11.50
C ASP A 18 19.02 -2.28 -10.81
N SER A 19 18.87 -2.51 -9.52
CA SER A 19 17.84 -1.90 -8.69
C SER A 19 18.45 -1.48 -7.36
N SER A 20 17.88 -0.46 -6.73
CA SER A 20 18.32 -0.01 -5.40
C SER A 20 17.99 -0.99 -4.27
N LEU A 21 17.37 -2.13 -4.57
CA LEU A 21 17.01 -3.15 -3.59
C LEU A 21 18.20 -4.07 -3.32
N ARG A 22 18.42 -4.41 -2.05
CA ARG A 22 19.42 -5.40 -1.65
C ARG A 22 18.71 -6.73 -1.42
N LEU A 23 18.53 -7.49 -2.49
CA LEU A 23 17.80 -8.75 -2.47
C LEU A 23 18.71 -9.90 -2.05
N GLU A 24 18.41 -10.52 -0.93
CA GLU A 24 19.17 -11.63 -0.36
C GLU A 24 18.20 -12.74 0.08
N ASP A 25 18.66 -13.99 0.04
CA ASP A 25 17.88 -15.15 0.47
C ASP A 25 17.87 -15.25 2.00
N PHE A 26 16.66 -15.29 2.57
CA PHE A 26 16.43 -15.36 4.01
C PHE A 26 15.74 -16.68 4.34
N GLN A 27 16.31 -17.43 5.29
CA GLN A 27 15.70 -18.66 5.79
C GLN A 27 14.76 -18.31 6.96
N ASP A 28 13.48 -18.63 6.80
CA ASP A 28 12.49 -18.53 7.87
C ASP A 28 11.80 -19.88 8.04
N SER A 29 11.93 -20.48 9.22
CA SER A 29 11.18 -21.67 9.62
C SER A 29 11.27 -22.85 8.61
N GLY A 30 12.43 -23.00 7.95
CA GLY A 30 12.69 -24.04 6.94
C GLY A 30 12.29 -23.68 5.50
N ALA A 31 11.76 -22.47 5.27
CA ALA A 31 11.48 -21.94 3.94
C ALA A 31 12.45 -20.82 3.56
N THR A 32 12.91 -20.83 2.31
CA THR A 32 13.75 -19.76 1.76
C THR A 32 12.89 -18.70 1.10
N LEU A 33 13.02 -17.46 1.56
CA LEU A 33 12.34 -16.29 1.00
C LEU A 33 13.35 -15.31 0.43
N LEU A 34 13.07 -14.80 -0.77
CA LEU A 34 13.80 -13.65 -1.28
C LEU A 34 13.33 -12.39 -0.55
N CYS A 35 14.24 -11.70 0.12
CA CYS A 35 13.96 -10.56 0.97
C CYS A 35 14.81 -9.35 0.58
N ASP A 36 14.24 -8.16 0.74
CA ASP A 36 14.99 -6.91 0.68
C ASP A 36 15.56 -6.57 2.06
N MET A 37 16.89 -6.49 2.12
CA MET A 37 17.69 -6.18 3.31
C MET A 37 18.28 -4.76 3.27
N SER A 38 17.83 -3.90 2.36
CA SER A 38 18.31 -2.52 2.24
C SER A 38 17.98 -1.62 3.43
N MET A 39 17.02 -2.01 4.29
CA MET A 39 16.65 -1.25 5.48
C MET A 39 16.83 -2.09 6.74
N SER A 40 16.64 -1.49 7.92
CA SER A 40 16.81 -2.14 9.23
C SER A 40 15.90 -3.34 9.50
N ARG A 41 14.88 -3.57 8.68
CA ARG A 41 13.97 -4.72 8.78
C ARG A 41 13.94 -5.46 7.45
N THR A 42 14.04 -6.78 7.54
CA THR A 42 13.90 -7.71 6.43
C THR A 42 12.49 -7.62 5.86
N ARG A 43 12.36 -7.33 4.57
CA ARG A 43 11.07 -7.27 3.88
C ARG A 43 10.98 -8.35 2.82
N PRO A 44 10.14 -9.39 2.99
CA PRO A 44 9.95 -10.38 1.94
C PRO A 44 9.37 -9.77 0.68
N LEU A 45 9.88 -10.23 -0.45
CA LEU A 45 9.38 -9.89 -1.77
C LEU A 45 8.05 -10.62 -2.02
N VAL A 46 7.02 -9.95 -2.52
CA VAL A 46 5.69 -10.57 -2.65
C VAL A 46 5.38 -10.94 -4.10
N PRO A 47 5.16 -12.23 -4.41
CA PRO A 47 4.69 -12.69 -5.72
C PRO A 47 3.34 -12.11 -6.07
N ALA A 48 3.04 -11.97 -7.36
CA ALA A 48 1.80 -11.33 -7.81
C ALA A 48 0.51 -11.92 -7.17
N ALA A 49 0.44 -13.24 -7.02
CA ALA A 49 -0.70 -13.95 -6.44
C ALA A 49 -1.00 -13.57 -4.97
N TRP A 50 0.03 -13.17 -4.21
CA TRP A 50 -0.11 -12.88 -2.78
C TRP A 50 -0.44 -11.42 -2.47
N ARG A 51 -0.26 -10.51 -3.45
CA ARG A 51 -0.41 -9.07 -3.24
C ARG A 51 -1.81 -8.66 -2.80
N ALA A 52 -2.84 -9.28 -3.38
CA ALA A 52 -4.23 -9.00 -3.01
C ALA A 52 -4.54 -9.47 -1.58
N CYS A 53 -4.10 -10.68 -1.22
CA CYS A 53 -4.28 -11.24 0.11
C CYS A 53 -3.58 -10.39 1.19
N ILE A 54 -2.33 -9.97 0.94
CA ILE A 54 -1.58 -9.12 1.88
C ILE A 54 -2.20 -7.73 1.99
N PHE A 55 -2.63 -7.15 0.86
CA PHE A 55 -3.35 -5.88 0.88
C PHE A 55 -4.60 -5.97 1.77
N GLU A 56 -5.43 -6.99 1.55
CA GLU A 56 -6.68 -7.18 2.30
C GLU A 56 -6.40 -7.38 3.79
N ALA A 57 -5.43 -8.22 4.14
CA ALA A 57 -5.05 -8.46 5.53
C ALA A 57 -4.58 -7.18 6.26
N VAL A 58 -3.85 -6.30 5.56
CA VAL A 58 -3.39 -5.01 6.14
C VAL A 58 -4.51 -3.97 6.17
N HIS A 59 -5.30 -3.89 5.10
CA HIS A 59 -6.35 -2.89 4.97
C HIS A 59 -7.52 -3.16 5.91
N SER A 60 -7.90 -4.42 6.11
CA SER A 60 -9.05 -4.81 6.92
C SER A 60 -8.81 -4.76 8.42
N LEU A 61 -7.60 -4.39 8.87
CA LEU A 61 -7.31 -4.07 10.28
C LEU A 61 -8.15 -2.89 10.80
N SER A 62 -8.33 -1.87 9.98
CA SER A 62 -9.02 -0.63 10.38
C SER A 62 -9.51 0.22 9.21
N HIS A 63 -9.50 -0.32 7.99
CA HIS A 63 -9.72 0.45 6.76
C HIS A 63 -8.86 1.73 6.70
N PRO A 64 -7.54 1.65 6.95
CA PRO A 64 -6.70 2.82 7.00
C PRO A 64 -6.69 3.54 5.65
N GLY A 65 -6.58 4.86 5.68
CA GLY A 65 -6.51 5.67 4.46
C GLY A 65 -5.35 5.26 3.55
N VAL A 66 -5.40 5.71 2.29
CA VAL A 66 -4.44 5.34 1.23
C VAL A 66 -2.98 5.48 1.67
N LYS A 67 -2.59 6.63 2.23
CA LYS A 67 -1.22 6.88 2.69
C LYS A 67 -0.79 5.93 3.81
N ALA A 68 -1.68 5.67 4.76
CA ALA A 68 -1.42 4.77 5.88
C ALA A 68 -1.30 3.31 5.42
N THR A 69 -2.18 2.86 4.52
CA THR A 69 -2.10 1.51 3.93
C THR A 69 -0.78 1.31 3.20
N VAL A 70 -0.39 2.25 2.34
CA VAL A 70 0.89 2.18 1.61
C VAL A 70 2.06 2.10 2.59
N LYS A 71 2.08 2.95 3.63
CA LYS A 71 3.14 2.95 4.65
C LYS A 71 3.23 1.62 5.41
N LEU A 72 2.09 1.05 5.80
CA LEU A 72 2.04 -0.22 6.53
C LEU A 72 2.53 -1.39 5.67
N VAL A 73 2.12 -1.44 4.40
CA VAL A 73 2.55 -2.47 3.46
C VAL A 73 4.05 -2.33 3.17
N SER A 74 4.52 -1.12 2.81
CA SER A 74 5.93 -0.90 2.45
C SER A 74 6.89 -1.08 3.62
N ALA A 75 6.41 -0.96 4.87
CA ALA A 75 7.23 -1.20 6.05
C ALA A 75 7.54 -2.68 6.30
N LYS A 76 6.71 -3.59 5.76
CA LYS A 76 6.79 -5.04 6.02
C LYS A 76 7.07 -5.87 4.78
N PHE A 77 6.71 -5.39 3.59
CA PHE A 77 6.74 -6.14 2.35
C PHE A 77 7.34 -5.30 1.21
N VAL A 78 7.86 -5.96 0.19
CA VAL A 78 8.38 -5.32 -1.02
C VAL A 78 7.81 -6.02 -2.26
N TRP A 79 7.46 -5.27 -3.30
CA TRP A 79 7.24 -5.81 -4.64
C TRP A 79 7.28 -4.69 -5.69
N PRO A 80 7.59 -4.99 -6.96
CA PRO A 80 7.60 -4.00 -8.02
C PRO A 80 6.22 -3.36 -8.18
N GLY A 81 6.17 -2.03 -8.11
CA GLY A 81 4.94 -1.28 -8.38
C GLY A 81 3.96 -1.22 -7.20
N LEU A 82 4.43 -0.80 -6.02
CA LEU A 82 3.61 -0.38 -4.85
C LEU A 82 2.45 0.57 -5.18
N LYS A 83 2.43 1.16 -6.38
CA LYS A 83 1.30 1.89 -6.96
C LYS A 83 -0.01 1.10 -6.90
N ASN A 84 0.04 -0.23 -6.98
CA ASN A 84 -1.16 -1.08 -6.89
C ASN A 84 -1.89 -0.95 -5.53
N VAL A 85 -1.15 -0.86 -4.41
CA VAL A 85 -1.72 -0.67 -3.06
C VAL A 85 -2.48 0.64 -2.97
N LYS A 86 -1.92 1.70 -3.55
CA LYS A 86 -2.57 3.02 -3.60
C LYS A 86 -3.92 2.93 -4.30
N THR A 87 -3.97 2.29 -5.46
CA THR A 87 -5.21 2.11 -6.23
C THR A 87 -6.23 1.31 -5.44
N LEU A 88 -5.85 0.14 -4.89
CA LEU A 88 -6.74 -0.72 -4.10
C LEU A 88 -7.34 -0.01 -2.89
N ALA A 89 -6.53 0.69 -2.09
CA ALA A 89 -7.02 1.45 -0.94
C ALA A 89 -7.95 2.60 -1.37
N SER A 90 -7.69 3.22 -2.52
CA SER A 90 -8.49 4.35 -3.01
C SER A 90 -9.83 3.93 -3.62
N THR A 91 -9.94 2.68 -4.07
CA THR A 91 -11.16 2.09 -4.67
C THR A 91 -12.01 1.30 -3.67
N CYS A 92 -11.56 1.13 -2.42
CA CYS A 92 -12.32 0.45 -1.39
C CYS A 92 -13.72 1.07 -1.20
N VAL A 93 -14.76 0.26 -1.43
CA VAL A 93 -16.16 0.68 -1.39
C VAL A 93 -16.58 1.07 0.03
N ALA A 94 -16.18 0.30 1.04
CA ALA A 94 -16.47 0.60 2.44
C ALA A 94 -15.89 1.97 2.85
N CYS A 95 -14.61 2.23 2.55
CA CYS A 95 -13.97 3.52 2.81
C CYS A 95 -14.65 4.67 2.06
N LYS A 96 -14.99 4.48 0.79
CA LYS A 96 -15.67 5.51 -0.01
C LYS A 96 -17.04 5.87 0.55
N ARG A 97 -17.81 4.88 0.99
CA ARG A 97 -19.14 5.09 1.60
C ARG A 97 -19.04 5.77 2.96
N ALA A 98 -18.07 5.39 3.78
CA ALA A 98 -17.87 5.98 5.10
C ALA A 98 -17.36 7.43 5.05
N LYS A 99 -16.70 7.82 3.95
CA LYS A 99 -16.14 9.17 3.81
C LYS A 99 -17.24 10.17 3.50
N VAL A 100 -17.72 10.88 4.52
CA VAL A 100 -18.63 12.01 4.35
C VAL A 100 -17.91 13.13 3.59
N GLN A 101 -18.45 13.54 2.44
CA GLN A 101 -17.96 14.67 1.64
C GLN A 101 -18.87 15.90 1.72
N ARG A 102 -20.01 15.78 2.41
CA ARG A 102 -20.97 16.86 2.55
C ARG A 102 -20.62 17.70 3.77
N HIS A 103 -19.98 18.84 3.53
CA HIS A 103 -19.87 19.88 4.54
C HIS A 103 -21.24 20.52 4.78
N VAL A 104 -21.51 20.89 6.03
CA VAL A 104 -22.64 21.78 6.36
C VAL A 104 -22.40 23.10 5.66
N LYS A 105 -23.28 23.47 4.72
CA LYS A 105 -23.28 24.79 4.12
C LYS A 105 -24.02 25.72 5.07
N ALA A 106 -23.33 26.71 5.62
CA ALA A 106 -23.99 27.79 6.35
C ALA A 106 -24.93 28.53 5.38
N PRO A 107 -26.14 28.94 5.83
CA PRO A 107 -26.97 29.86 5.06
C PRO A 107 -26.20 31.15 4.77
N LEU A 108 -26.38 31.72 3.58
CA LEU A 108 -25.84 33.05 3.27
C LEU A 108 -26.59 34.06 4.14
N GLY A 109 -25.84 34.87 4.91
CA GLY A 109 -26.40 35.98 5.67
C GLY A 109 -26.65 37.21 4.77
N PRO A 110 -27.63 38.06 5.10
CA PRO A 110 -27.83 39.33 4.39
C PRO A 110 -26.63 40.26 4.61
N PHE A 111 -26.12 40.84 3.53
CA PHE A 111 -25.07 41.87 3.55
C PHE A 111 -25.71 43.25 3.40
N SER A 112 -25.60 44.09 4.42
CA SER A 112 -26.07 45.47 4.37
C SER A 112 -25.07 46.32 3.59
N ILE A 113 -25.51 46.95 2.50
CA ILE A 113 -24.69 47.89 1.74
C ILE A 113 -24.67 49.22 2.52
N PRO A 114 -23.50 49.82 2.80
CA PRO A 114 -23.45 51.15 3.42
C PRO A 114 -24.09 52.18 2.51
N GLU A 115 -24.96 53.04 3.06
CA GLU A 115 -25.45 54.20 2.33
C GLU A 115 -24.30 55.20 2.16
N THR A 116 -24.01 55.55 0.91
CA THR A 116 -22.99 56.53 0.55
C THR A 116 -23.43 57.92 1.00
N PHE A 117 -22.58 58.61 1.77
CA PHE A 117 -22.77 60.00 2.21
C PHE A 117 -22.68 60.99 1.05
#